data_AF-A0A0Q8DPX4-F1
#
_entry.id   AF-A0A0Q8DPX4-F1
#
_cell.length_a   1.000
_cell.length_b   1.000
_cell.length_c   1.000
_cell.angle_alpha   90.00
_cell.angle_beta   90.00
_cell.angle_gamma   90.00
#
_symmetry.space_group_name_H-M   'P 1'
#
loop_
_entity.id
_entity.type
_entity.pdbx_description
1 polymer ?
#
loop_
_entity_poly.entity_id
_entity_poly.type
_entity_poly.pdbx_seq_one_letter_code
_entity_poly.pdbx_strand_id
1 'polypeptide(L)'
;MRLEPRRMNSASSRSRTLKTVGALGMAAATAVLMTGCGQSSDSATSAATSEAAKVVPQKQTTSPSASARLTEDQQERKKVLDATKVTFDDAATTATGEVAGGKLVDLDLEGVDDDDKDQSPSPTGSGSPTGSASPTGSASPTGTGTSSPSASPGADGPVWAAEVAEKDGTIHTVRINAVDGKVIEARVDADQDADDKKQTADLLAQATQTPQQAAKVATEKKKGTVTSVGLDDNEGDGVIWQVDVVGSDWKKTTFDVDAKNDTIVREETDND
;
A
#
# COMPACT_ATOMS: atom_id res chain seq x y z
N MET A 1 -17.33 35.01 -19.28
CA MET A 1 -17.36 33.79 -18.46
C MET A 1 -15.97 33.19 -18.49
N ARG A 2 -15.29 33.16 -17.35
CA ARG A 2 -13.93 32.64 -17.19
C ARG A 2 -14.11 31.17 -16.77
N LEU A 3 -13.72 30.23 -17.64
CA LEU A 3 -13.73 28.81 -17.31
C LEU A 3 -12.42 28.51 -16.59
N GLU A 4 -12.52 28.17 -15.31
CA GLU A 4 -11.40 27.62 -14.55
C GLU A 4 -11.13 26.17 -15.00
N PRO A 5 -9.87 25.74 -15.10
CA PRO A 5 -9.56 24.35 -15.39
C PRO A 5 -9.80 23.49 -14.14
N ARG A 6 -10.65 22.47 -14.27
CA ARG A 6 -10.75 21.36 -13.33
C ARG A 6 -9.40 20.64 -13.28
N ARG A 7 -8.71 20.70 -12.15
CA ARG A 7 -7.69 19.71 -11.80
C ARG A 7 -8.40 18.38 -11.54
N MET A 8 -8.12 17.37 -12.35
CA MET A 8 -8.33 15.98 -11.98
C MET A 8 -6.96 15.30 -11.96
N ASN A 9 -6.54 14.91 -10.76
CA ASN A 9 -5.41 14.04 -10.54
C ASN A 9 -5.81 12.62 -10.97
N SER A 10 -5.24 12.12 -12.06
CA SER A 10 -5.17 10.68 -12.35
C SER A 10 -3.73 10.21 -12.17
N ALA A 11 -3.25 10.34 -10.93
CA ALA A 11 -2.21 9.45 -10.43
C ALA A 11 -2.95 8.44 -9.55
N SER A 12 -2.63 7.15 -9.72
CA SER A 12 -3.12 6.00 -8.97
C SER A 12 -3.63 6.40 -7.59
N SER A 13 -4.94 6.25 -7.39
CA SER A 13 -5.63 6.71 -6.18
C SER A 13 -5.36 5.75 -5.02
N ARG A 14 -4.12 5.72 -4.52
CA ARG A 14 -3.85 5.37 -3.13
C ARG A 14 -3.95 6.64 -2.30
N SER A 15 -4.73 6.56 -1.22
CA SER A 15 -5.31 7.70 -0.50
C SER A 15 -4.33 8.79 -0.09
N ARG A 16 -4.48 9.99 -0.66
CA ARG A 16 -3.84 11.23 -0.18
C ARG A 16 -4.43 11.59 1.17
N THR A 17 -3.69 11.37 2.24
CA THR A 17 -4.12 11.78 3.58
C THR A 17 -3.80 13.26 3.81
N LEU A 18 -4.64 14.15 3.27
CA LEU A 18 -4.59 15.59 3.54
C LEU A 18 -4.83 15.87 5.03
N LYS A 19 -3.76 15.98 5.82
CA LYS A 19 -3.81 16.55 7.17
C LYS A 19 -3.70 18.06 7.10
N THR A 20 -4.85 18.73 7.02
CA THR A 20 -4.99 20.14 7.36
C THR A 20 -4.69 20.35 8.85
N VAL A 21 -3.57 20.98 9.19
CA VAL A 21 -3.36 21.59 10.51
C VAL A 21 -3.20 23.08 10.33
N GLY A 22 -4.19 23.81 10.84
CA GLY A 22 -4.28 25.25 10.77
C GLY A 22 -3.21 25.98 11.57
N ALA A 23 -2.81 27.12 11.02
CA ALA A 23 -1.98 28.12 11.68
C ALA A 23 -2.74 28.76 12.85
N LEU A 24 -2.15 28.73 14.05
CA LEU A 24 -2.49 29.62 15.15
C LEU A 24 -1.18 30.05 15.82
N GLY A 25 -0.75 31.27 15.48
CA GLY A 25 0.30 31.95 16.21
C GLY A 25 -0.24 32.57 17.50
N MET A 26 0.52 32.47 18.58
CA MET A 26 0.59 33.49 19.64
C MET A 26 1.95 33.46 20.33
N ALA A 27 2.38 34.65 20.72
CA ALA A 27 3.71 35.04 21.12
C ALA A 27 4.02 34.88 22.62
N ALA A 28 5.32 34.83 22.90
CA ALA A 28 6.05 35.42 24.03
C ALA A 28 5.66 35.10 25.49
N ALA A 29 6.65 34.61 26.27
CA ALA A 29 7.38 35.39 27.29
C ALA A 29 7.88 34.54 28.49
N THR A 30 9.20 34.57 28.71
CA THR A 30 9.98 34.62 29.98
C THR A 30 9.54 33.89 31.26
N ALA A 31 10.44 32.98 31.70
CA ALA A 31 11.11 32.82 33.02
C ALA A 31 10.33 32.88 34.36
N VAL A 32 10.60 31.91 35.26
CA VAL A 32 11.31 32.07 36.56
C VAL A 32 11.30 30.74 37.35
N LEU A 33 12.45 30.43 37.96
CA LEU A 33 12.72 29.33 38.91
C LEU A 33 11.96 29.51 40.23
N MET A 34 11.53 28.42 40.88
CA MET A 34 11.56 28.32 42.35
C MET A 34 11.77 26.88 42.81
N THR A 35 12.97 26.65 43.37
CA THR A 35 13.31 25.58 44.30
C THR A 35 12.65 25.86 45.64
N GLY A 36 12.04 24.85 46.27
CA GLY A 36 11.46 25.00 47.60
C GLY A 36 11.33 23.68 48.33
N CYS A 37 12.39 23.25 49.01
CA CYS A 37 12.31 22.33 50.14
C CYS A 37 11.81 23.09 51.37
N GLY A 38 10.90 22.50 52.14
CA GLY A 38 10.46 23.04 53.43
C GLY A 38 9.72 21.97 54.24
N GLN A 39 10.18 21.77 55.47
CA GLN A 39 10.05 20.59 56.33
C GLN A 39 9.21 20.93 57.58
N SER A 40 8.55 19.94 58.19
CA SER A 40 8.11 19.77 59.61
C SER A 40 6.82 18.91 59.64
N SER A 41 6.78 17.66 60.17
CA SER A 41 6.75 17.22 61.59
C SER A 41 5.63 17.93 62.38
N ASP A 42 4.59 17.29 62.94
CA ASP A 42 4.55 16.22 63.95
C ASP A 42 3.15 15.54 63.99
N SER A 43 3.06 14.20 64.00
CA SER A 43 2.89 13.31 65.17
C SER A 43 1.49 13.31 65.81
N ALA A 44 0.69 12.26 65.57
CA ALA A 44 -0.18 11.66 66.58
C ALA A 44 -0.56 10.21 66.20
N THR A 45 0.06 9.29 66.92
CA THR A 45 -0.15 7.84 66.97
C THR A 45 -1.58 7.47 67.35
N SER A 46 -2.14 6.44 66.73
CA SER A 46 -3.06 5.51 67.40
C SER A 46 -3.04 4.13 66.73
N ALA A 47 -2.37 3.23 67.47
CA ALA A 47 -2.63 1.82 67.70
C ALA A 47 -3.21 0.94 66.58
N ALA A 48 -2.41 -0.08 66.26
CA ALA A 48 -2.79 -1.28 65.54
C ALA A 48 -3.82 -2.13 66.30
N THR A 49 -4.77 -2.68 65.53
CA THR A 49 -5.32 -4.01 65.77
C THR A 49 -5.32 -4.75 64.45
N SER A 50 -4.45 -5.76 64.36
CA SER A 50 -4.45 -6.75 63.30
C SER A 50 -5.65 -7.67 63.47
N GLU A 51 -6.51 -7.74 62.46
CA GLU A 51 -7.41 -8.87 62.26
C GLU A 51 -7.23 -9.41 60.85
N ALA A 52 -7.04 -10.73 60.78
CA ALA A 52 -6.68 -11.47 59.60
C ALA A 52 -7.87 -11.61 58.63
N ALA A 53 -7.68 -11.19 57.38
CA ALA A 53 -8.47 -11.70 56.26
C ALA A 53 -7.51 -12.29 55.22
N LYS A 54 -7.53 -13.63 55.19
CA LYS A 54 -6.79 -14.49 54.28
C LYS A 54 -7.28 -14.27 52.84
N VAL A 55 -6.64 -13.38 52.09
CA VAL A 55 -6.84 -13.27 50.64
C VAL A 55 -5.99 -14.33 49.95
N VAL A 56 -6.67 -15.36 49.45
CA VAL A 56 -6.15 -16.36 48.54
C VAL A 56 -5.62 -15.64 47.30
N PRO A 57 -4.38 -15.88 46.83
CA PRO A 57 -3.99 -15.44 45.50
C PRO A 57 -4.82 -16.24 44.50
N GLN A 58 -5.86 -15.60 43.95
CA GLN A 58 -6.58 -16.13 42.81
C GLN A 58 -5.57 -16.13 41.67
N LYS A 59 -4.99 -17.32 41.45
CA LYS A 59 -4.14 -17.64 40.32
C LYS A 59 -4.96 -17.29 39.09
N GLN A 60 -4.75 -16.10 38.52
CA GLN A 60 -5.18 -15.79 37.16
C GLN A 60 -4.45 -16.82 36.30
N THR A 61 -5.14 -17.91 36.01
CA THR A 61 -4.87 -18.71 34.84
C THR A 61 -5.13 -17.76 33.68
N THR A 62 -4.06 -17.08 33.24
CA THR A 62 -3.98 -16.63 31.87
C THR A 62 -4.13 -17.89 31.03
N SER A 63 -5.37 -18.17 30.64
CA SER A 63 -5.64 -19.13 29.57
C SER A 63 -4.70 -18.75 28.43
N PRO A 64 -3.90 -19.68 27.89
CA PRO A 64 -3.12 -19.40 26.71
C PRO A 64 -4.10 -18.90 25.65
N SER A 65 -3.83 -17.68 25.18
CA SER A 65 -4.53 -17.06 24.07
C SER A 65 -4.71 -18.11 22.99
N ALA A 66 -5.95 -18.27 22.52
CA ALA A 66 -6.22 -19.01 21.30
C ALA A 66 -5.19 -18.58 20.25
N SER A 67 -4.59 -19.55 19.56
CA SER A 67 -3.77 -19.29 18.39
C SER A 67 -4.53 -18.29 17.52
N ALA A 68 -4.02 -17.06 17.45
CA ALA A 68 -4.70 -15.97 16.78
C ALA A 68 -4.97 -16.44 15.35
N ARG A 69 -6.25 -16.56 15.02
CA ARG A 69 -6.66 -16.87 13.65
C ARG A 69 -6.24 -15.67 12.80
N LEU A 70 -5.68 -15.94 11.63
CA LEU A 70 -5.37 -14.91 10.66
C LEU A 70 -6.65 -14.13 10.33
N THR A 71 -6.51 -12.84 10.12
CA THR A 71 -7.59 -11.98 9.62
C THR A 71 -7.91 -12.35 8.17
N GLU A 72 -9.03 -11.86 7.63
CA GLU A 72 -9.42 -12.22 6.25
C GLU A 72 -8.33 -11.77 5.27
N ASP A 73 -7.87 -10.54 5.43
CA ASP A 73 -6.85 -9.91 4.59
C ASP A 73 -5.52 -10.68 4.66
N GLN A 74 -5.13 -11.12 5.86
CA GLN A 74 -3.96 -11.99 6.05
C GLN A 74 -4.12 -13.36 5.36
N GLN A 75 -5.34 -13.92 5.31
CA GLN A 75 -5.61 -15.18 4.61
C GLN A 75 -5.60 -15.01 3.09
N GLU A 76 -6.19 -13.94 2.56
CA GLU A 76 -6.17 -13.60 1.13
C GLU A 76 -4.74 -13.38 0.64
N ARG A 77 -3.98 -12.54 1.35
CA ARG A 77 -2.56 -12.29 1.09
C ARG A 77 -1.73 -13.56 1.14
N LYS A 78 -1.96 -14.41 2.15
CA LYS A 78 -1.29 -15.71 2.26
C LYS A 78 -1.58 -16.59 1.04
N LYS A 79 -2.84 -16.65 0.59
CA LYS A 79 -3.24 -17.45 -0.57
C LYS A 79 -2.55 -16.97 -1.85
N VAL A 80 -2.46 -15.66 -2.05
CA VAL A 80 -1.74 -15.07 -3.19
C VAL A 80 -0.25 -15.42 -3.13
N LEU A 81 0.40 -15.17 -2.00
CA LEU A 81 1.83 -15.46 -1.82
C LEU A 81 2.18 -16.95 -1.92
N ASP A 82 1.31 -17.85 -1.46
CA ASP A 82 1.50 -19.30 -1.61
C ASP A 82 1.40 -19.75 -3.09
N ALA A 83 0.64 -19.04 -3.92
CA ALA A 83 0.47 -19.33 -5.34
C ALA A 83 1.56 -18.70 -6.21
N THR A 84 2.14 -17.58 -5.76
CA THR A 84 3.20 -16.86 -6.45
C THR A 84 4.52 -17.63 -6.44
N LYS A 85 5.12 -17.79 -7.61
CA LYS A 85 6.43 -18.43 -7.80
C LYS A 85 7.48 -17.49 -8.37
N VAL A 86 7.03 -16.47 -9.10
CA VAL A 86 7.88 -15.43 -9.67
C VAL A 86 8.13 -14.38 -8.62
N THR A 87 9.40 -14.14 -8.31
CA THR A 87 9.80 -13.15 -7.31
C THR A 87 9.68 -11.72 -7.87
N PHE A 88 9.70 -10.74 -6.98
CA PHE A 88 9.79 -9.33 -7.34
C PHE A 88 10.93 -9.03 -8.33
N ASP A 89 12.14 -9.54 -8.07
CA ASP A 89 13.31 -9.27 -8.92
C ASP A 89 13.17 -9.87 -10.34
N ASP A 90 12.58 -11.07 -10.43
CA ASP A 90 12.31 -11.74 -11.71
C ASP A 90 11.23 -11.01 -12.52
N ALA A 91 10.17 -10.55 -11.83
CA ALA A 91 9.10 -9.77 -12.44
C ALA A 91 9.62 -8.39 -12.92
N ALA A 92 10.41 -7.69 -12.11
CA ALA A 92 11.05 -6.43 -12.46
C ALA A 92 11.98 -6.58 -13.68
N THR A 93 12.76 -7.66 -13.73
CA THR A 93 13.64 -7.97 -14.86
C THR A 93 12.84 -8.26 -16.13
N THR A 94 11.76 -9.03 -16.00
CA THR A 94 10.88 -9.37 -17.12
C THR A 94 10.20 -8.10 -17.68
N ALA A 95 9.62 -7.27 -16.80
CA ALA A 95 8.92 -6.05 -17.20
C ALA A 95 9.85 -5.06 -17.92
N THR A 96 11.01 -4.78 -17.34
CA THR A 96 12.00 -3.87 -17.95
C THR A 96 12.63 -4.42 -19.22
N GLY A 97 12.63 -5.75 -19.41
CA GLY A 97 13.05 -6.39 -20.65
C GLY A 97 12.06 -6.20 -21.82
N GLU A 98 10.78 -5.98 -21.52
CA GLU A 98 9.73 -5.77 -22.53
C GLU A 98 9.79 -4.37 -23.15
N VAL A 99 10.25 -3.37 -22.39
CA VAL A 99 10.33 -1.97 -22.85
C VAL A 99 11.80 -1.56 -23.01
N ALA A 100 12.24 -1.47 -24.26
CA ALA A 100 13.64 -1.16 -24.58
C ALA A 100 14.09 0.19 -23.99
N GLY A 101 15.01 0.14 -23.03
CA GLY A 101 15.53 1.34 -22.35
C GLY A 101 14.57 1.93 -21.31
N GLY A 102 13.46 1.24 -21.02
CA GLY A 102 12.51 1.62 -19.98
C GLY A 102 13.09 1.45 -18.58
N LYS A 103 12.49 2.17 -17.62
CA LYS A 103 12.78 2.08 -16.20
C LYS A 103 11.50 1.71 -15.47
N LEU A 104 11.59 0.75 -14.56
CA LEU A 104 10.49 0.39 -13.69
C LEU A 104 10.13 1.60 -12.81
N VAL A 105 8.86 1.98 -12.80
CA VAL A 105 8.31 3.02 -11.92
C VAL A 105 7.35 2.44 -10.91
N ASP A 106 6.63 1.37 -11.27
CA ASP A 106 5.78 0.63 -10.35
C ASP A 106 5.84 -0.88 -10.65
N LEU A 107 5.74 -1.71 -9.62
CA LEU A 107 5.55 -3.15 -9.72
C LEU A 107 4.76 -3.64 -8.52
N ASP A 108 3.55 -4.10 -8.76
CA ASP A 108 2.61 -4.54 -7.73
C ASP A 108 2.14 -5.99 -7.98
N LEU A 109 2.06 -6.78 -6.91
CA LEU A 109 1.48 -8.12 -6.93
C LEU A 109 0.00 -8.02 -6.60
N GLU A 110 -0.83 -8.16 -7.63
CA GLU A 110 -2.28 -7.99 -7.50
C GLU A 110 -2.89 -8.98 -6.51
N GLY A 111 -3.87 -8.49 -5.73
CA GLY A 111 -4.61 -9.27 -4.74
C GLY A 111 -3.92 -9.45 -3.40
N VAL A 112 -2.78 -8.77 -3.17
CA VAL A 112 -2.15 -8.66 -1.84
C VAL A 112 -2.82 -7.57 -0.97
N ASP A 113 -3.49 -6.62 -1.62
CA ASP A 113 -4.14 -5.43 -1.02
C ASP A 113 -5.65 -5.41 -1.28
N ASP A 114 -6.41 -4.80 -0.37
CA ASP A 114 -7.88 -4.70 -0.42
C ASP A 114 -8.42 -3.49 -1.21
N ASP A 115 -7.57 -2.49 -1.47
CA ASP A 115 -7.97 -1.23 -2.12
C ASP A 115 -8.41 -1.44 -3.60
N ASP A 116 -8.09 -2.57 -4.21
CA ASP A 116 -8.46 -2.88 -5.59
C ASP A 116 -9.91 -3.37 -5.75
N LYS A 117 -10.65 -3.60 -4.66
CA LYS A 117 -12.06 -4.05 -4.73
C LYS A 117 -13.02 -2.97 -5.28
N ASP A 118 -12.58 -1.71 -5.36
CA ASP A 118 -13.34 -0.60 -5.93
C ASP A 118 -12.95 -0.22 -7.37
N GLN A 119 -11.90 -0.84 -7.94
CA GLN A 119 -11.61 -0.73 -9.36
C GLN A 119 -12.55 -1.65 -10.15
N SER A 120 -13.80 -1.18 -10.34
CA SER A 120 -14.68 -1.71 -11.37
C SER A 120 -13.91 -1.69 -12.69
N PRO A 121 -13.65 -2.84 -13.36
CA PRO A 121 -13.06 -2.82 -14.69
C PRO A 121 -14.04 -2.03 -15.55
N SER A 122 -13.64 -0.83 -15.99
CA SER A 122 -14.45 -0.09 -16.97
C SER A 122 -14.46 -0.93 -18.23
N PRO A 123 -15.62 -1.46 -18.69
CA PRO A 123 -15.68 -2.06 -20.00
C PRO A 123 -15.67 -0.92 -21.01
N THR A 124 -14.49 -0.51 -21.49
CA THR A 124 -14.38 0.34 -22.68
C THR A 124 -14.64 -0.52 -23.92
N GLY A 125 -15.92 -0.83 -24.11
CA GLY A 125 -16.48 -1.47 -25.29
C GLY A 125 -17.78 -0.79 -25.70
N SER A 126 -17.77 0.55 -25.81
CA SER A 126 -18.85 1.29 -26.47
C SER A 126 -18.74 1.10 -27.99
N GLY A 127 -19.05 -0.11 -28.44
CA GLY A 127 -19.42 -0.40 -29.81
C GLY A 127 -20.95 -0.44 -29.87
N SER A 128 -21.55 0.66 -30.35
CA SER A 128 -22.97 0.77 -30.63
C SER A 128 -23.29 0.09 -31.97
N PRO A 129 -24.11 -0.97 -32.04
CA PRO A 129 -24.86 -1.28 -33.24
C PRO A 129 -26.29 -0.78 -33.05
N THR A 130 -26.63 0.27 -33.79
CA THR A 130 -28.02 0.61 -34.11
C THR A 130 -28.68 -0.61 -34.77
N GLY A 131 -29.60 -1.25 -34.04
CA GLY A 131 -30.38 -2.38 -34.53
C GLY A 131 -31.72 -2.44 -33.82
N SER A 132 -32.70 -1.73 -34.38
CA SER A 132 -34.10 -1.74 -33.97
C SER A 132 -34.73 -3.13 -34.21
N ALA A 133 -35.20 -3.79 -33.14
CA ALA A 133 -36.54 -4.40 -33.03
C ALA A 133 -36.69 -5.25 -31.74
N SER A 134 -37.83 -5.07 -31.09
CA SER A 134 -38.45 -5.97 -30.09
C SER A 134 -39.76 -6.52 -30.70
N PRO A 135 -40.51 -7.51 -30.14
CA PRO A 135 -40.36 -8.16 -28.83
C PRO A 135 -40.65 -9.69 -28.79
N THR A 136 -40.64 -10.24 -27.56
CA THR A 136 -41.30 -11.44 -26.99
C THR A 136 -40.40 -12.62 -26.57
N GLY A 137 -40.48 -12.98 -25.29
CA GLY A 137 -39.87 -14.19 -24.73
C GLY A 137 -39.62 -14.10 -23.23
N SER A 138 -40.62 -14.48 -22.43
CA SER A 138 -40.58 -14.58 -20.97
C SER A 138 -39.68 -15.74 -20.48
N ALA A 139 -38.82 -15.49 -19.49
CA ALA A 139 -38.60 -16.35 -18.31
C ALA A 139 -37.55 -15.74 -17.37
N SER A 140 -37.95 -15.45 -16.12
CA SER A 140 -37.04 -15.41 -14.97
C SER A 140 -36.59 -16.83 -14.62
N PRO A 141 -35.36 -16.97 -14.09
CA PRO A 141 -35.26 -17.61 -12.79
C PRO A 141 -34.40 -16.82 -11.80
N THR A 142 -34.91 -16.73 -10.57
CA THR A 142 -34.16 -16.50 -9.34
C THR A 142 -33.07 -17.57 -9.17
N GLY A 143 -31.84 -17.15 -8.93
CA GLY A 143 -30.73 -18.03 -8.56
C GLY A 143 -29.57 -17.24 -7.96
N THR A 144 -29.45 -17.35 -6.63
CA THR A 144 -28.20 -17.43 -5.83
C THR A 144 -27.01 -16.55 -6.18
N GLY A 145 -26.60 -15.74 -5.20
CA GLY A 145 -25.46 -14.82 -5.23
C GLY A 145 -24.20 -15.42 -5.87
N THR A 146 -23.81 -14.79 -6.96
CA THR A 146 -22.51 -14.96 -7.61
C THR A 146 -21.52 -14.06 -6.86
N SER A 147 -20.67 -14.66 -6.05
CA SER A 147 -19.35 -14.11 -5.78
C SER A 147 -18.69 -13.89 -7.14
N SER A 148 -18.41 -12.64 -7.51
CA SER A 148 -17.56 -12.32 -8.65
C SER A 148 -16.12 -12.68 -8.30
N PRO A 149 -15.48 -13.70 -8.91
CA PRO A 149 -14.04 -13.65 -9.03
C PRO A 149 -13.76 -12.61 -10.13
N SER A 150 -13.45 -11.38 -9.75
CA SER A 150 -12.90 -10.40 -10.70
C SER A 150 -11.44 -10.74 -10.97
N ALA A 151 -11.19 -11.92 -11.54
CA ALA A 151 -9.96 -12.20 -12.25
C ALA A 151 -10.17 -11.66 -13.67
N SER A 152 -9.34 -10.70 -14.08
CA SER A 152 -9.24 -10.30 -15.48
C SER A 152 -9.06 -11.54 -16.37
N PRO A 153 -9.70 -11.61 -17.55
CA PRO A 153 -9.70 -12.82 -18.37
C PRO A 153 -8.31 -13.04 -18.97
N GLY A 154 -7.49 -13.89 -18.34
CA GLY A 154 -6.21 -14.30 -18.93
C GLY A 154 -5.20 -14.99 -18.02
N ALA A 155 -5.29 -14.88 -16.69
CA ALA A 155 -4.30 -15.49 -15.78
C ALA A 155 -4.93 -16.59 -14.92
N ASP A 156 -4.45 -17.83 -15.09
CA ASP A 156 -4.73 -18.94 -14.16
C ASP A 156 -3.92 -18.77 -12.84
N GLY A 157 -3.94 -17.59 -12.21
CA GLY A 157 -3.16 -17.30 -11.02
C GLY A 157 -2.92 -15.80 -10.74
N PRO A 158 -2.15 -15.48 -9.69
CA PRO A 158 -1.76 -14.11 -9.36
C PRO A 158 -0.96 -13.46 -10.48
N VAL A 159 -0.99 -12.12 -10.53
CA VAL A 159 -0.38 -11.32 -11.59
C VAL A 159 0.48 -10.23 -10.97
N TRP A 160 1.68 -10.06 -11.52
CA TRP A 160 2.48 -8.86 -11.33
C TRP A 160 2.05 -7.82 -12.37
N ALA A 161 1.58 -6.66 -11.91
CA ALA A 161 1.32 -5.50 -12.75
C ALA A 161 2.51 -4.54 -12.63
N ALA A 162 3.18 -4.27 -13.73
CA ALA A 162 4.33 -3.38 -13.78
C ALA A 162 4.00 -2.15 -14.62
N GLU A 163 4.47 -1.00 -14.16
CA GLU A 163 4.59 0.21 -14.97
C GLU A 163 6.05 0.45 -15.30
N VAL A 164 6.37 0.49 -16.59
CA VAL A 164 7.71 0.73 -17.10
C VAL A 164 7.68 1.99 -17.95
N ALA A 165 8.41 3.00 -17.51
CA ALA A 165 8.44 4.30 -18.17
C ALA A 165 9.66 4.46 -19.06
N GLU A 166 9.44 4.98 -20.27
CA GLU A 166 10.50 5.47 -21.14
C GLU A 166 11.08 6.80 -20.60
N LYS A 167 12.20 7.25 -21.20
CA LYS A 167 12.89 8.47 -20.76
C LYS A 167 12.03 9.74 -20.86
N ASP A 168 11.07 9.78 -21.78
CA ASP A 168 10.13 10.88 -21.94
C ASP A 168 8.95 10.81 -20.95
N GLY A 169 8.90 9.76 -20.12
CA GLY A 169 7.85 9.49 -19.16
C GLY A 169 6.66 8.71 -19.71
N THR A 170 6.70 8.27 -20.98
CA THR A 170 5.66 7.38 -21.55
C THR A 170 5.62 6.07 -20.76
N ILE A 171 4.48 5.76 -20.15
CA ILE A 171 4.29 4.53 -19.37
C ILE A 171 3.82 3.39 -20.26
N HIS A 172 4.40 2.20 -20.03
CA HIS A 172 3.91 0.93 -20.53
C HIS A 172 3.44 0.09 -19.34
N THR A 173 2.22 -0.42 -19.41
CA THR A 173 1.72 -1.44 -18.49
C THR A 173 2.16 -2.81 -19.00
N VAL A 174 2.90 -3.55 -18.17
CA VAL A 174 3.30 -4.93 -18.44
C VAL A 174 2.71 -5.83 -17.35
N ARG A 175 1.85 -6.77 -17.72
CA ARG A 175 1.27 -7.75 -16.80
C ARG A 175 1.97 -9.09 -16.99
N ILE A 176 2.44 -9.67 -15.89
CA ILE A 176 3.22 -10.91 -15.86
C ILE A 176 2.49 -11.91 -14.98
N ASN A 177 2.27 -13.13 -15.47
CA ASN A 177 1.74 -14.21 -14.67
C ASN A 177 2.75 -14.55 -13.56
N ALA A 178 2.34 -14.41 -12.29
CA ALA A 178 3.22 -14.57 -11.14
C ALA A 178 3.51 -16.05 -10.80
N VAL A 179 2.96 -17.01 -11.56
CA VAL A 179 3.22 -18.45 -11.42
C VAL A 179 4.31 -18.93 -12.37
N ASP A 180 4.33 -18.45 -13.61
CA ASP A 180 5.26 -18.93 -14.65
C ASP A 180 6.16 -17.87 -15.28
N GLY A 181 5.96 -16.59 -14.92
CA GLY A 181 6.79 -15.47 -15.35
C GLY A 181 6.52 -15.01 -16.78
N LYS A 182 5.46 -15.51 -17.42
CA LYS A 182 5.13 -15.08 -18.78
C LYS A 182 4.44 -13.72 -18.76
N VAL A 183 4.87 -12.85 -19.65
CA VAL A 183 4.11 -11.64 -20.02
C VAL A 183 2.79 -12.09 -20.63
N ILE A 184 1.69 -11.69 -20.00
CA ILE A 184 0.32 -11.95 -20.46
C ILE A 184 -0.27 -10.72 -21.16
N GLU A 185 0.29 -9.55 -20.89
CA GLU A 185 -0.07 -8.30 -21.56
C GLU A 185 1.09 -7.30 -21.51
N ALA A 186 1.28 -6.56 -22.60
CA ALA A 186 2.17 -5.41 -22.67
C ALA A 186 1.54 -4.35 -23.57
N ARG A 187 1.31 -3.15 -23.04
CA ARG A 187 0.68 -2.05 -23.77
C ARG A 187 1.18 -0.70 -23.28
N VAL A 188 1.25 0.27 -24.17
CA VAL A 188 1.41 1.69 -23.80
C VAL A 188 0.14 2.14 -23.08
N ASP A 189 0.28 2.91 -22.01
CA ASP A 189 -0.85 3.60 -21.39
C ASP A 189 -1.38 4.69 -22.33
N ALA A 190 -2.59 4.48 -22.85
CA ALA A 190 -3.22 5.38 -23.80
C ALA A 190 -3.91 6.57 -23.14
N ASP A 191 -4.13 6.52 -21.82
CA ASP A 191 -4.84 7.55 -21.07
C ASP A 191 -3.87 8.63 -20.53
N GLN A 192 -2.56 8.41 -20.65
CA GLN A 192 -1.52 9.31 -20.16
C GLN A 192 -1.44 10.62 -20.97
N ASP A 193 -1.62 11.75 -20.29
CA ASP A 193 -1.48 13.07 -20.91
C ASP A 193 -0.03 13.61 -20.86
N ALA A 194 0.19 14.81 -21.41
CA ALA A 194 1.53 15.40 -21.48
C ALA A 194 2.08 15.84 -20.10
N ASP A 195 1.21 16.23 -19.17
CA ASP A 195 1.61 16.61 -17.83
C ASP A 195 1.96 15.36 -17.01
N ASP A 196 1.21 14.27 -17.18
CA ASP A 196 1.51 12.96 -16.56
C ASP A 196 2.88 12.43 -17.01
N LYS A 197 3.15 12.43 -18.33
CA LYS A 197 4.47 12.04 -18.87
C LYS A 197 5.59 12.87 -18.26
N LYS A 198 5.39 14.19 -18.20
CA LYS A 198 6.36 15.10 -17.63
C LYS A 198 6.62 14.77 -16.15
N GLN A 199 5.59 14.51 -15.37
CA GLN A 199 5.73 14.16 -13.96
C GLN A 199 6.56 12.88 -13.80
N THR A 200 6.23 11.82 -14.53
CA THR A 200 6.97 10.55 -14.48
C THR A 200 8.44 10.74 -14.87
N ALA A 201 8.71 11.51 -15.93
CA ALA A 201 10.08 11.82 -16.34
C ALA A 201 10.86 12.61 -15.27
N ASP A 202 10.20 13.57 -14.61
CA ASP A 202 10.81 14.40 -13.55
C ASP A 202 11.09 13.57 -12.28
N LEU A 203 10.22 12.62 -11.92
CA LEU A 203 10.48 11.67 -10.81
C LEU A 203 11.68 10.77 -11.13
N LEU A 204 11.68 10.14 -12.32
CA LEU A 204 12.78 9.30 -12.78
C LEU A 204 14.13 10.02 -12.84
N ALA A 205 14.12 11.31 -13.19
CA ALA A 205 15.35 12.11 -13.25
C ALA A 205 15.93 12.41 -11.86
N GLN A 206 15.10 12.38 -10.81
CA GLN A 206 15.52 12.63 -9.43
C GLN A 206 15.93 11.36 -8.68
N ALA A 207 15.41 10.21 -9.09
CA ALA A 207 15.76 8.91 -8.53
C ALA A 207 17.17 8.49 -8.97
N THR A 208 18.04 8.22 -7.99
CA THR A 208 19.40 7.69 -8.21
C THR A 208 19.46 6.19 -7.87
N GLN A 209 18.69 5.75 -6.89
CA GLN A 209 18.52 4.36 -6.50
C GLN A 209 17.55 3.65 -7.45
N THR A 210 17.81 2.38 -7.68
CA THR A 210 16.92 1.46 -8.40
C THR A 210 15.85 0.90 -7.45
N PRO A 211 14.70 0.43 -7.97
CA PRO A 211 13.69 -0.21 -7.14
C PRO A 211 14.22 -1.47 -6.44
N GLN A 212 15.14 -2.22 -7.06
CA GLN A 212 15.79 -3.38 -6.44
C GLN A 212 16.67 -2.99 -5.24
N GLN A 213 17.34 -1.83 -5.30
CA GLN A 213 18.11 -1.33 -4.15
C GLN A 213 17.18 -0.94 -2.99
N ALA A 214 16.05 -0.28 -3.27
CA ALA A 214 15.07 0.04 -2.25
C ALA A 214 14.43 -1.21 -1.63
N ALA A 215 14.05 -2.19 -2.46
CA ALA A 215 13.55 -3.50 -2.02
C ALA A 215 14.55 -4.22 -1.10
N LYS A 216 15.84 -4.16 -1.43
CA LYS A 216 16.91 -4.72 -0.59
C LYS A 216 17.00 -3.99 0.76
N VAL A 217 16.96 -2.65 0.77
CA VAL A 217 16.98 -1.86 2.01
C VAL A 217 15.81 -2.24 2.92
N ALA A 218 14.59 -2.32 2.37
CA ALA A 218 13.39 -2.71 3.10
C ALA A 218 13.51 -4.14 3.67
N THR A 219 13.99 -5.11 2.88
CA THR A 219 14.13 -6.52 3.31
C THR A 219 15.33 -6.80 4.22
N GLU A 220 16.31 -5.89 4.26
CA GLU A 220 17.36 -5.88 5.28
C GLU A 220 16.82 -5.37 6.61
N LYS A 221 15.94 -4.37 6.58
CA LYS A 221 15.25 -3.84 7.76
C LYS A 221 14.24 -4.83 8.34
N LYS A 222 13.39 -5.43 7.50
CA LYS A 222 12.37 -6.41 7.91
C LYS A 222 12.33 -7.58 6.93
N LYS A 223 12.58 -8.79 7.42
CA LYS A 223 12.54 -10.00 6.59
C LYS A 223 11.11 -10.28 6.13
N GLY A 224 10.96 -10.56 4.84
CA GLY A 224 9.68 -10.84 4.23
C GLY A 224 9.77 -10.91 2.71
N THR A 225 8.61 -11.00 2.08
CA THR A 225 8.45 -11.02 0.63
C THR A 225 8.05 -9.62 0.17
N VAL A 226 8.77 -9.07 -0.81
CA VAL A 226 8.39 -7.80 -1.45
C VAL A 226 7.18 -8.07 -2.34
N THR A 227 6.11 -7.30 -2.15
CA THR A 227 4.86 -7.43 -2.90
C THR A 227 4.54 -6.20 -3.74
N SER A 228 5.15 -5.05 -3.43
CA SER A 228 5.01 -3.85 -4.23
C SER A 228 6.27 -2.98 -4.15
N VAL A 229 6.64 -2.33 -5.24
CA VAL A 229 7.59 -1.21 -5.26
C VAL A 229 7.11 -0.14 -6.23
N GLY A 230 6.85 1.07 -5.74
CA GLY A 230 6.42 2.22 -6.53
C GLY A 230 7.29 3.45 -6.30
N LEU A 231 7.58 4.20 -7.38
CA LEU A 231 8.25 5.50 -7.31
C LEU A 231 7.21 6.58 -7.07
N ASP A 232 7.34 7.33 -5.99
CA ASP A 232 6.37 8.36 -5.64
C ASP A 232 7.03 9.68 -5.20
N ASP A 233 6.26 10.75 -5.27
CA ASP A 233 6.60 12.03 -4.66
C ASP A 233 6.32 11.97 -3.15
N ASN A 234 7.28 12.40 -2.33
CA ASN A 234 7.10 12.45 -0.88
C ASN A 234 6.47 13.78 -0.45
N GLU A 235 5.26 14.08 -0.92
CA GLU A 235 4.52 15.31 -0.62
C GLU A 235 5.32 16.61 -0.87
N GLY A 236 6.22 16.58 -1.86
CA GLY A 236 7.13 17.67 -2.19
C GLY A 236 8.48 17.69 -1.44
N ASP A 237 8.71 16.79 -0.49
CA ASP A 237 9.97 16.66 0.27
C ASP A 237 11.00 15.72 -0.42
N GLY A 238 10.75 15.34 -1.66
CA GLY A 238 11.67 14.52 -2.46
C GLY A 238 10.95 13.42 -3.23
N VAL A 239 11.73 12.44 -3.67
CA VAL A 239 11.25 11.25 -4.37
C VAL A 239 11.63 10.04 -3.55
N ILE A 240 10.68 9.12 -3.37
CA ILE A 240 10.83 7.91 -2.59
C ILE A 240 10.47 6.68 -3.43
N TRP A 241 11.04 5.55 -3.05
CA TRP A 241 10.51 4.24 -3.38
C TRP A 241 9.64 3.79 -2.21
N GLN A 242 8.34 3.64 -2.45
CA GLN A 242 7.45 2.97 -1.52
C GLN A 242 7.57 1.45 -1.74
N VAL A 243 7.94 0.71 -0.72
CA VAL A 243 8.18 -0.74 -0.77
C VAL A 243 7.29 -1.45 0.22
N ASP A 244 6.43 -2.35 -0.26
CA ASP A 244 5.60 -3.18 0.59
C ASP A 244 6.25 -4.55 0.81
N VAL A 245 6.43 -4.91 2.08
CA VAL A 245 7.02 -6.18 2.51
C VAL A 245 6.05 -6.93 3.40
N VAL A 246 5.75 -8.17 3.04
CA VAL A 246 4.91 -9.07 3.83
C VAL A 246 5.79 -9.99 4.68
N GLY A 247 5.64 -9.88 6.00
CA GLY A 247 6.36 -10.69 6.98
C GLY A 247 5.77 -12.09 7.16
N SER A 248 6.45 -12.94 7.93
CA SER A 248 5.95 -14.28 8.30
C SER A 248 4.69 -14.26 9.18
N ASP A 249 4.37 -13.09 9.74
CA ASP A 249 3.14 -12.80 10.48
C ASP A 249 1.98 -12.40 9.55
N TRP A 250 2.19 -12.41 8.23
CA TRP A 250 1.23 -12.01 7.18
C TRP A 250 0.80 -10.54 7.24
N LYS A 251 1.47 -9.75 8.08
CA LYS A 251 1.32 -8.30 8.09
C LYS A 251 2.11 -7.69 6.96
N LYS A 252 1.53 -6.68 6.32
CA LYS A 252 2.23 -5.82 5.37
C LYS A 252 2.96 -4.71 6.11
N THR A 253 4.13 -4.34 5.61
CA THR A 253 4.87 -3.19 6.09
C THR A 253 5.35 -2.39 4.90
N THR A 254 4.90 -1.14 4.85
CA THR A 254 5.28 -0.17 3.83
C THR A 254 6.47 0.63 4.31
N PHE A 255 7.52 0.64 3.50
CA PHE A 255 8.73 1.43 3.71
C PHE A 255 8.82 2.49 2.64
N ASP A 256 8.98 3.75 3.04
CA ASP A 256 9.39 4.80 2.12
C ASP A 256 10.91 4.92 2.20
N VAL A 257 11.58 4.62 1.09
CA VAL A 257 13.02 4.69 0.96
C VAL A 257 13.38 5.88 0.08
N ASP A 258 14.21 6.79 0.57
CA ASP A 258 14.73 7.92 -0.20
C ASP A 258 15.38 7.43 -1.51
N ALA A 259 14.82 7.87 -2.64
CA ALA A 259 15.23 7.40 -3.95
C ALA A 259 16.62 7.91 -4.39
N LYS A 260 17.29 8.75 -3.59
CA LYS A 260 18.65 9.23 -3.83
C LYS A 260 19.68 8.49 -2.98
N ASN A 261 19.38 8.24 -1.71
CA ASN A 261 20.41 7.92 -0.72
C ASN A 261 20.12 6.72 0.20
N ASP A 262 19.19 5.83 -0.14
CA ASP A 262 18.91 4.57 0.57
C ASP A 262 18.36 4.69 2.01
N THR A 263 18.09 5.91 2.48
CA THR A 263 17.53 6.15 3.81
C THR A 263 16.04 5.79 3.87
N ILE A 264 15.64 4.96 4.83
CA ILE A 264 14.21 4.77 5.15
C ILE A 264 13.70 6.03 5.86
N VAL A 265 12.75 6.73 5.24
CA VAL A 265 12.14 7.97 5.77
C VAL A 265 10.78 7.71 6.45
N ARG A 266 10.10 6.61 6.10
CA ARG A 266 8.86 6.14 6.73
C ARG A 266 8.83 4.63 6.82
N GLU A 267 8.24 4.11 7.90
CA GLU A 267 7.92 2.70 8.09
C GLU A 267 6.53 2.61 8.74
N GLU A 268 5.61 1.92 8.09
CA GLU A 268 4.24 1.72 8.57
C GLU A 268 3.87 0.23 8.47
N THR A 269 3.33 -0.36 9.53
CA THR A 269 2.90 -1.76 9.55
C THR A 269 1.39 -1.82 9.74
N ASP A 270 0.72 -2.50 8.83
CA ASP A 270 -0.70 -2.74 8.88
C ASP A 270 -1.07 -3.65 10.05
N ASN A 271 -2.21 -3.38 10.69
CA ASN A 271 -2.62 -4.05 11.93
C ASN A 271 -3.87 -4.91 11.79
N ASP A 272 -4.32 -5.08 10.56
CA ASP A 272 -5.51 -5.79 10.13
C ASP A 272 -5.56 -7.22 10.66
#